data_AF-A0A1B6G4C2-F1
#
_entry.id   AF-A0A1B6G4C2-F1
#
_cell.length_a   1.000
_cell.length_b   1.000
_cell.length_c   1.000
_cell.angle_alpha   90.00
_cell.angle_beta   90.00
_cell.angle_gamma   90.00
#
_symmetry.space_group_name_H-M   'P 1'
#
loop_
_entity.id
_entity.type
_entity.pdbx_description
1 polymer ?
#
loop_
_entity_poly.entity_id
_entity_poly.type
_entity_poly.pdbx_seq_one_letter_code
_entity_poly.pdbx_strand_id
1 'polypeptide(L)'
;MGRQRQVQKPEKAPKMQKDKIIPRDNENSSSFVVSIKKTIIMVIIAIAMYIAGKGYLETRVTTPYDEHKVVTESGLMIPDRYWGSYRPGNYFGLKTREFHSPVVGLMWYFPNRVGPDGISIR
;
A
#
# COMPACT_ATOMS: atom_id res chain seq x y z
N MET A 1 -25.62 56.20 -94.47
CA MET A 1 -26.00 54.96 -93.75
C MET A 1 -24.79 54.48 -92.98
N GLY A 2 -24.76 54.22 -91.68
CA GLY A 2 -25.76 54.14 -90.63
C GLY A 2 -25.05 53.46 -89.44
N ARG A 3 -24.52 54.29 -88.53
CA ARG A 3 -24.18 54.06 -87.12
C ARG A 3 -23.96 52.61 -86.63
N GLN A 4 -22.71 52.31 -86.26
CA GLN A 4 -22.31 51.25 -85.32
C GLN A 4 -23.18 51.29 -84.05
N ARG A 5 -23.77 50.14 -83.67
CA ARG A 5 -24.35 49.93 -82.34
C ARG A 5 -23.46 48.95 -81.57
N GLN A 6 -22.73 49.50 -80.61
CA GLN A 6 -22.14 48.83 -79.46
C GLN A 6 -23.24 48.03 -78.74
N VAL A 7 -22.98 46.77 -78.42
CA VAL A 7 -23.75 46.04 -77.39
C VAL A 7 -22.82 45.85 -76.20
N GLN A 8 -23.11 46.61 -75.15
CA GLN A 8 -22.50 46.47 -73.84
C GLN A 8 -22.96 45.17 -73.15
N LYS A 9 -21.97 44.55 -72.53
CA LYS A 9 -21.94 43.40 -71.63
C LYS A 9 -22.86 43.55 -70.41
N PRO A 10 -23.38 42.46 -69.83
CA PRO A 10 -23.61 42.37 -68.40
C PRO A 10 -22.55 41.50 -67.72
N GLU A 11 -21.73 42.18 -66.92
CA GLU A 11 -21.47 41.88 -65.51
C GLU A 11 -21.03 40.46 -65.12
N LYS A 12 -19.74 40.36 -64.76
CA LYS A 12 -19.18 39.22 -64.05
C LYS A 12 -19.85 39.14 -62.66
N ALA A 13 -20.57 38.05 -62.39
CA ALA A 13 -21.02 37.75 -61.03
C ALA A 13 -19.82 37.66 -60.07
N PRO A 14 -19.89 38.26 -58.86
CA PRO A 14 -18.82 38.15 -57.88
C PRO A 14 -18.75 36.71 -57.39
N LYS A 15 -17.57 36.08 -57.53
CA LYS A 15 -17.31 34.82 -56.82
C LYS A 15 -17.27 35.17 -55.33
N MET A 16 -18.29 34.77 -54.60
CA MET A 16 -18.29 34.73 -53.15
C MET A 16 -17.14 33.81 -52.71
N GLN A 17 -16.03 34.44 -52.33
CA GLN A 17 -14.88 33.80 -51.74
C GLN A 17 -15.37 33.29 -50.37
N LYS A 18 -15.75 32.01 -50.32
CA LYS A 18 -15.85 31.31 -49.05
C LYS A 18 -14.42 31.25 -48.53
N ASP A 19 -14.04 32.21 -47.70
CA ASP A 19 -12.84 32.10 -46.89
C ASP A 19 -12.98 30.81 -46.11
N LYS A 20 -12.23 29.83 -46.58
CA LYS A 20 -12.04 28.56 -45.92
C LYS A 20 -11.25 28.92 -44.67
N ILE A 21 -11.94 29.17 -43.56
CA ILE A 21 -11.34 29.13 -42.24
C ILE A 21 -10.91 27.67 -42.09
N ILE A 22 -9.66 27.41 -42.46
CA ILE A 22 -8.96 26.18 -42.13
C ILE A 22 -8.77 26.26 -40.61
N PRO A 23 -9.37 25.37 -39.79
CA PRO A 23 -8.85 25.17 -38.45
C PRO A 23 -7.48 24.53 -38.62
N ARG A 24 -6.46 25.38 -38.76
CA ARG A 24 -5.08 25.02 -38.55
C ARG A 24 -4.85 25.07 -37.05
N ASP A 25 -4.18 24.05 -36.54
CA ASP A 25 -3.68 23.88 -35.17
C ASP A 25 -4.46 22.86 -34.31
N ASN A 26 -4.36 21.58 -34.69
CA ASN A 26 -4.65 20.44 -33.80
C ASN A 26 -3.65 19.27 -33.91
N GLU A 27 -2.52 19.46 -34.61
CA GLU A 27 -1.47 18.45 -34.67
C GLU A 27 -0.54 18.54 -33.45
N ASN A 28 -0.30 19.76 -32.95
CA ASN A 28 0.52 20.00 -31.75
C ASN A 28 -0.22 19.63 -30.44
N SER A 29 -1.55 19.72 -30.40
CA SER A 29 -2.33 19.36 -29.22
C SER A 29 -2.38 17.84 -29.02
N SER A 30 -2.47 17.05 -30.09
CA SER A 30 -2.47 15.59 -30.00
C SER A 30 -1.10 15.02 -29.60
N SER A 31 0.00 15.56 -30.13
CA SER A 31 1.37 15.18 -29.72
C SER A 31 1.72 15.62 -28.30
N PHE A 32 1.22 16.79 -27.86
CA PHE A 32 1.36 17.25 -26.48
C PHE A 32 0.50 16.44 -25.51
N VAL A 33 -0.74 16.11 -25.87
CA VAL A 33 -1.62 15.21 -25.08
C VAL A 33 -1.03 13.80 -25.00
N VAL A 34 -0.44 13.29 -26.09
CA VAL A 34 0.28 12.01 -26.08
C VAL A 34 1.52 12.08 -25.19
N SER A 35 2.29 13.18 -25.22
CA SER A 35 3.42 13.39 -24.32
C SER A 35 3.01 13.49 -22.86
N ILE A 36 1.93 14.22 -22.54
CA ILE A 36 1.37 14.32 -21.19
C ILE A 36 0.90 12.94 -20.70
N LYS A 37 0.22 12.16 -21.54
CA LYS A 37 -0.19 10.80 -21.18
C LYS A 37 1.03 9.93 -20.86
N LYS A 38 2.11 10.03 -21.65
CA LYS A 38 3.35 9.29 -21.39
C LYS A 38 4.04 9.74 -20.10
N THR A 39 4.09 11.03 -19.79
CA THR A 39 4.69 11.50 -18.53
C THR A 39 3.89 11.06 -17.32
N ILE A 40 2.55 11.09 -17.39
CA ILE A 40 1.67 10.58 -16.31
C ILE A 40 1.93 9.08 -16.07
N ILE A 41 2.03 8.27 -17.13
CA ILE A 41 2.33 6.84 -17.02
C ILE A 41 3.69 6.61 -16.34
N MET A 42 4.72 7.38 -16.71
CA MET A 42 6.04 7.30 -16.07
C MET A 42 5.99 7.65 -14.58
N VAL A 43 5.21 8.66 -14.21
CA VAL A 43 5.02 9.05 -12.80
C VAL A 43 4.32 7.94 -12.01
N ILE A 44 3.27 7.32 -12.58
CA ILE A 44 2.56 6.20 -11.93
C ILE A 44 3.51 5.02 -11.70
N ILE A 45 4.33 4.68 -12.71
CA ILE A 45 5.32 3.60 -12.60
C ILE A 45 6.36 3.92 -11.51
N ALA A 46 6.83 5.16 -11.43
CA ALA A 46 7.78 5.58 -10.39
C ALA A 46 7.19 5.46 -8.98
N ILE A 47 5.93 5.86 -8.79
CA ILE A 47 5.22 5.72 -7.52
C ILE A 47 5.02 4.23 -7.17
N ALA A 48 4.64 3.40 -8.13
CA ALA A 48 4.48 1.97 -7.92
C ALA A 48 5.80 1.30 -7.50
N MET A 49 6.92 1.65 -8.14
CA MET A 49 8.26 1.18 -7.74
C MET A 49 8.63 1.63 -6.33
N TYR A 50 8.33 2.88 -5.96
CA TYR A 50 8.59 3.40 -4.62
C TYR A 50 7.81 2.63 -3.55
N ILE A 51 6.51 2.42 -3.77
CA ILE A 51 5.66 1.67 -2.84
C ILE A 51 6.10 0.20 -2.75
N ALA A 52 6.40 -0.44 -3.88
CA ALA A 52 6.89 -1.82 -3.91
C ALA A 52 8.22 -1.98 -3.16
N GLY A 53 9.15 -1.04 -3.34
CA GLY A 53 10.41 -1.01 -2.60
C GLY A 53 10.19 -0.86 -1.09
N LYS A 54 9.32 0.08 -0.68
CA LYS A 54 8.95 0.27 0.72
C LYS A 54 8.31 -0.99 1.32
N GLY A 55 7.38 -1.64 0.61
CA GLY A 55 6.76 -2.88 1.04
C GLY A 55 7.74 -4.05 1.14
N TYR A 56 8.71 -4.16 0.23
CA TYR A 56 9.75 -5.19 0.29
C TYR A 56 10.66 -5.04 1.52
N LEU A 57 10.99 -3.80 1.91
CA LEU A 57 11.77 -3.57 3.12
C LEU A 57 10.95 -3.88 4.39
N GLU A 58 9.65 -3.60 4.38
CA GLU A 58 8.75 -3.88 5.51
C GLU A 58 8.54 -5.39 5.74
N THR A 59 8.43 -6.18 4.66
CA THR A 59 8.28 -7.64 4.77
C THR A 59 9.52 -8.29 5.38
N ARG A 60 10.72 -7.85 5.02
CA ARG A 60 11.98 -8.40 5.59
C ARG A 60 12.15 -8.13 7.08
N VAL A 61 11.53 -7.10 7.64
CA VAL A 61 11.55 -6.81 9.08
C VAL A 61 10.62 -7.77 9.84
N THR A 62 9.56 -8.27 9.20
CA THR A 62 8.53 -9.11 9.84
C THR A 62 8.75 -10.61 9.59
N THR A 63 9.39 -10.97 8.49
CA THR A 63 9.69 -12.38 8.18
C THR A 63 10.78 -12.92 9.12
N PRO A 64 10.55 -14.07 9.77
CA PRO A 64 11.59 -14.76 10.54
C PRO A 64 12.83 -15.06 9.69
N TYR A 65 13.99 -15.11 10.34
CA TYR A 65 15.26 -15.41 9.69
C TYR A 65 15.26 -16.85 9.12
N ASP A 66 15.69 -17.01 7.86
CA ASP A 66 15.56 -18.25 7.08
C ASP A 66 16.82 -19.13 7.11
N GLU A 67 17.88 -18.73 7.82
CA GLU A 67 19.05 -19.58 7.99
C GLU A 67 18.76 -20.73 8.97
N HIS A 68 19.66 -21.71 9.01
CA HIS A 68 19.56 -22.87 9.88
C HIS A 68 19.24 -22.48 11.33
N LYS A 69 18.14 -23.01 11.85
CA LYS A 69 17.67 -22.74 13.20
C LYS A 69 18.68 -23.23 14.24
N VAL A 70 19.18 -22.31 15.06
CA VAL A 70 20.15 -22.63 16.14
C VAL A 70 19.55 -23.60 17.17
N VAL A 71 18.24 -23.54 17.41
CA VAL A 71 17.52 -24.46 18.31
C VAL A 71 16.93 -25.60 17.50
N THR A 72 17.63 -26.73 17.48
CA THR A 72 17.22 -27.96 16.79
C THR A 72 16.12 -28.69 17.56
N GLU A 73 16.31 -28.88 18.87
CA GLU A 73 15.38 -29.62 19.73
C GLU A 73 14.60 -28.67 20.66
N SER A 74 13.27 -28.82 20.72
CA SER A 74 12.42 -28.01 21.61
C SER A 74 11.16 -28.75 22.04
N GLY A 75 10.52 -28.28 23.12
CA GLY A 75 9.25 -28.83 23.59
C GLY A 75 9.38 -30.28 24.05
N LEU A 76 8.59 -31.16 23.44
CA LEU A 76 8.50 -32.60 23.76
C LEU A 76 9.79 -33.36 23.43
N MET A 77 10.64 -32.83 22.55
CA MET A 77 11.89 -33.50 22.18
C MET A 77 12.93 -33.50 23.32
N ILE A 78 12.73 -32.67 24.36
CA ILE A 78 13.60 -32.65 25.55
C ILE A 78 12.75 -32.86 26.81
N PRO A 79 12.51 -34.13 27.22
CA PRO A 79 11.61 -34.46 28.32
C PRO A 79 12.03 -33.80 29.65
N ASP A 80 13.33 -33.73 29.92
CA ASP A 80 13.88 -33.14 31.16
C ASP A 80 13.56 -31.65 31.32
N ARG A 81 13.28 -30.95 30.20
CA ARG A 81 12.92 -29.53 30.19
C ARG A 81 11.45 -29.33 29.80
N TYR A 82 10.64 -30.37 29.82
CA TYR A 82 9.25 -30.24 29.39
C TYR A 82 8.44 -29.40 30.39
N TRP A 83 8.62 -29.66 31.69
CA TRP A 83 8.02 -28.92 32.79
C TRP A 83 9.03 -27.97 33.42
N GLY A 84 8.58 -26.76 33.75
CA GLY A 84 9.40 -25.81 34.49
C GLY A 84 8.65 -24.54 34.87
N SER A 85 9.33 -23.68 35.62
CA SER A 85 8.80 -22.39 36.06
C SER A 85 8.98 -21.30 34.98
N TYR A 86 8.42 -21.51 33.78
CA TYR A 86 8.50 -20.56 32.65
C TYR A 86 7.64 -19.30 32.81
N ARG A 87 7.25 -18.96 34.05
CA ARG A 87 6.41 -17.81 34.40
C ARG A 87 7.11 -16.96 35.47
N PRO A 88 8.15 -16.20 35.10
CA PRO A 88 8.95 -15.45 36.06
C PRO A 88 8.18 -14.31 36.77
N GLY A 89 7.01 -13.92 36.27
CA GLY A 89 6.15 -12.91 36.91
C GLY A 89 5.32 -13.40 38.10
N ASN A 90 5.41 -14.69 38.46
CA ASN A 90 4.68 -15.29 39.58
C ASN A 90 5.67 -15.70 40.68
N TYR A 91 5.24 -15.65 41.95
CA TYR A 91 6.04 -16.19 43.07
C TYR A 91 6.40 -17.67 42.85
N PHE A 92 5.40 -18.49 42.55
CA PHE A 92 5.59 -19.87 42.14
C PHE A 92 4.53 -20.26 41.11
N GLY A 93 4.96 -20.77 39.97
CA GLY A 93 4.08 -21.25 38.92
C GLY A 93 4.82 -22.11 37.92
N LEU A 94 4.12 -23.08 37.35
CA LEU A 94 4.66 -24.03 36.38
C LEU A 94 3.88 -23.93 35.07
N LYS A 95 4.58 -24.21 33.97
CA LYS A 95 4.05 -24.25 32.61
C LYS A 95 4.84 -25.29 31.80
N THR A 96 4.21 -25.93 30.82
CA THR A 96 4.91 -26.79 29.84
C THR A 96 5.46 -25.98 28.66
N ARG A 97 6.45 -26.53 27.93
CA ARG A 97 7.03 -25.91 26.71
C ARG A 97 6.24 -26.20 25.43
N GLU A 98 4.91 -26.20 25.51
CA GLU A 98 4.01 -26.40 24.35
C GLU A 98 3.20 -25.14 24.04
N PHE A 99 2.66 -25.03 22.81
CA PHE A 99 1.88 -23.86 22.39
C PHE A 99 0.57 -23.74 23.19
N HIS A 100 -0.15 -24.85 23.35
CA HIS A 100 -1.35 -24.96 24.17
C HIS A 100 -1.05 -25.62 25.52
N SER A 101 -0.51 -24.84 26.44
CA SER A 101 0.06 -25.37 27.68
C SER A 101 -0.88 -25.27 28.89
N PRO A 102 -1.00 -26.32 29.73
CA PRO A 102 -1.60 -26.21 31.05
C PRO A 102 -0.77 -25.29 31.96
N VAL A 103 -1.47 -24.49 32.75
CA VAL A 103 -0.87 -23.47 33.60
C VAL A 103 -1.29 -23.70 35.03
N VAL A 104 -0.31 -23.76 35.93
CA VAL A 104 -0.56 -23.86 37.37
C VAL A 104 0.24 -22.78 38.10
N GLY A 105 -0.34 -22.27 39.18
CA GLY A 105 0.25 -21.18 39.97
C GLY A 105 -0.18 -21.26 41.41
N LEU A 106 0.69 -20.78 42.30
CA LEU A 106 0.42 -20.66 43.71
C LEU A 106 0.11 -19.20 44.04
N MET A 107 -0.97 -19.02 44.80
CA MET A 107 -1.29 -17.77 45.48
C MET A 107 -1.59 -18.09 46.93
N TRP A 108 -1.23 -17.19 47.82
CA TRP A 108 -1.61 -17.29 49.23
C TRP A 108 -2.03 -15.92 49.72
N TYR A 109 -2.93 -15.92 50.69
CA TYR A 109 -3.35 -14.73 51.41
C TYR A 109 -3.65 -15.11 52.85
N PHE A 110 -3.59 -14.12 53.74
CA PHE A 110 -3.99 -14.29 55.12
C PHE A 110 -5.49 -14.00 55.24
N PRO A 111 -6.33 -14.98 55.63
CA PRO A 111 -7.79 -14.79 55.67
C PRO A 111 -8.21 -13.57 56.50
N ASN A 112 -7.53 -13.34 57.62
CA ASN A 112 -7.80 -12.21 58.53
C ASN A 112 -7.45 -10.83 57.95
N ARG A 113 -6.73 -10.80 56.82
CA ARG A 113 -6.39 -9.55 56.11
C ARG A 113 -7.39 -9.29 54.98
N VAL A 114 -7.99 -10.30 54.37
CA VAL A 114 -8.90 -10.11 53.22
C VAL A 114 -10.29 -9.70 53.70
N GLY A 115 -10.44 -8.43 54.04
CA GLY A 115 -11.73 -7.80 54.32
C GLY A 115 -12.48 -7.40 53.04
N PRO A 116 -13.79 -7.11 53.11
CA PRO A 116 -14.63 -6.70 51.96
C PRO A 116 -14.06 -5.49 51.19
N ASP A 117 -13.27 -4.66 51.87
CA ASP A 117 -12.79 -3.38 51.37
C ASP A 117 -11.47 -3.50 50.58
N GLY A 118 -10.83 -4.68 50.54
CA GLY A 118 -9.67 -4.95 49.67
C GLY A 118 -8.36 -4.19 49.99
N ILE A 119 -8.32 -3.44 51.09
CA ILE A 119 -7.23 -2.49 51.41
C ILE A 119 -5.91 -3.17 51.85
N SER A 120 -5.93 -4.45 52.21
CA SER A 120 -4.81 -5.11 52.91
C SER A 120 -3.85 -5.94 52.04
N ILE A 121 -4.04 -5.94 50.72
CA ILE A 121 -3.21 -6.73 49.78
C ILE A 121 -1.96 -5.95 49.31
N ARG A 122 -1.58 -4.88 50.02
CA ARG A 122 -0.36 -4.10 49.81
C ARG A 122 0.45 -3.99 51.09
#